data_AF-A0A7W0DVG4-F1
#
_entry.id   AF-A0A7W0DVG4-F1
#
_cell.length_a   1.000
_cell.length_b   1.000
_cell.length_c   1.000
_cell.angle_alpha   90.00
_cell.angle_beta   90.00
_cell.angle_gamma   90.00
#
_symmetry.space_group_name_H-M   'P 1'
#
loop_
_entity.id
_entity.type
_entity.pdbx_description
1 polymer ?
#
loop_
_entity_poly.entity_id
_entity_poly.type
_entity_poly.pdbx_seq_one_letter_code
_entity_poly.pdbx_strand_id
1 'polypeptide(L)'
;MPIPVERAEAFYLPPPDQAPETWALVPPAERVFRWVELRQQRRITPPDGYVIGQQIYARINHNRWVADCPCGSAQVVTPADPRMACTECGYGWVQLVFPENVAAAEAAVADELPHLRNWWHPDDPAPWGHPPSDAPADPATEPPAEPASPIQEVTG
;
A
#
# COMPACT_ATOMS: atom_id res chain seq x y z
N MET A 1 -6.69 -0.02 26.43
CA MET A 1 -7.19 -0.82 25.30
C MET A 1 -6.10 -0.81 24.23
N PRO A 2 -5.77 -1.96 23.60
CA PRO A 2 -4.80 -1.97 22.50
C PRO A 2 -5.32 -1.12 21.34
N ILE A 3 -4.44 -0.37 20.69
CA ILE A 3 -4.77 0.38 19.47
C ILE A 3 -4.84 -0.65 18.32
N PRO A 4 -5.97 -0.83 17.63
CA PRO A 4 -6.07 -1.76 16.51
C PRO A 4 -5.32 -1.23 15.28
N VAL A 5 -4.90 -2.13 14.40
CA VAL A 5 -4.42 -1.76 13.06
C VAL A 5 -5.61 -1.18 12.28
N GLU A 6 -5.43 0.02 11.73
CA GLU A 6 -6.46 0.73 11.01
C GLU A 6 -6.70 0.09 9.63
N ARG A 7 -7.97 -0.03 9.28
CA ARG A 7 -8.47 -0.49 7.98
C ARG A 7 -9.26 0.62 7.30
N ALA A 8 -9.47 0.51 5.99
CA ALA A 8 -10.14 1.54 5.19
C ALA A 8 -11.48 2.03 5.79
N GLU A 9 -12.32 1.12 6.28
CA GLU A 9 -13.61 1.45 6.87
C GLU A 9 -13.53 2.26 8.18
N ALA A 10 -12.42 2.14 8.92
CA ALA A 10 -12.17 2.88 10.15
C ALA A 10 -11.36 4.17 9.92
N PHE A 11 -10.56 4.21 8.85
CA PHE A 11 -9.72 5.37 8.51
C PHE A 11 -10.50 6.42 7.71
N TYR A 12 -11.23 5.99 6.68
CA TYR A 12 -12.04 6.87 5.85
C TYR A 12 -13.42 7.06 6.49
N LEU A 13 -13.49 8.00 7.42
CA LEU A 13 -14.71 8.39 8.11
C LEU A 13 -15.34 9.65 7.51
N PRO A 14 -16.68 9.78 7.60
CA PRO A 14 -17.36 11.04 7.34
C PRO A 14 -16.78 12.20 8.18
N PRO A 15 -17.01 13.45 7.77
CA PRO A 15 -16.73 14.62 8.59
C PRO A 15 -17.36 14.54 10.01
N PRO A 16 -16.75 15.19 11.03
CA PRO A 16 -17.26 15.12 12.40
C PRO A 16 -18.67 15.70 12.62
N ASP A 17 -19.17 16.52 11.70
CA ASP A 17 -20.51 17.08 11.70
C ASP A 17 -21.56 16.15 11.06
N GLN A 18 -21.12 15.00 10.53
CA GLN A 18 -21.98 13.96 9.96
C GLN A 18 -22.01 12.72 10.85
N ALA A 19 -23.07 11.93 10.73
CA ALA A 19 -23.20 10.69 11.48
C ALA A 19 -22.18 9.64 10.97
N PRO A 20 -21.60 8.79 11.83
CA PRO A 20 -20.64 7.76 11.40
C PRO A 20 -21.16 6.82 10.30
N GLU A 21 -22.47 6.57 10.30
CA GLU A 21 -23.17 5.73 9.34
C GLU A 21 -23.46 6.41 7.99
N THR A 22 -23.14 7.70 7.82
CA THR A 22 -23.40 8.42 6.55
C THR A 22 -22.74 7.74 5.35
N TRP A 23 -21.64 7.01 5.54
CA TRP A 23 -20.97 6.22 4.49
C TRP A 23 -21.19 4.71 4.60
N ALA A 24 -22.22 4.27 5.33
CA ALA A 24 -22.51 2.84 5.50
C ALA A 24 -22.78 2.10 4.18
N LEU A 25 -23.33 2.81 3.18
CA LEU A 25 -23.63 2.26 1.85
C LEU A 25 -22.51 2.46 0.82
N VAL A 26 -21.41 3.14 1.20
CA VAL A 26 -20.24 3.31 0.33
C VAL A 26 -19.33 2.10 0.53
N PRO A 27 -19.00 1.34 -0.52
CA PRO A 27 -18.06 0.22 -0.42
C PRO A 27 -16.75 0.67 0.24
N PRO A 28 -16.15 -0.13 1.14
CA PRO A 28 -14.96 0.31 1.85
C PRO A 28 -13.81 0.78 0.94
N ALA A 29 -13.59 0.13 -0.21
CA ALA A 29 -12.56 0.54 -1.17
C ALA A 29 -12.89 1.87 -1.88
N GLU A 30 -14.15 2.29 -1.92
CA GLU A 30 -14.58 3.56 -2.52
C GLU A 30 -14.58 4.73 -1.53
N ARG A 31 -14.48 4.47 -0.22
CA ARG A 31 -14.50 5.53 0.80
C ARG A 31 -13.33 6.51 0.67
N VAL A 32 -12.20 6.08 0.13
CA VAL A 32 -11.07 6.97 -0.18
C VAL A 32 -11.46 8.12 -1.12
N PHE A 33 -12.32 7.86 -2.11
CA PHE A 33 -12.77 8.89 -3.05
C PHE A 33 -13.65 9.93 -2.35
N ARG A 34 -14.59 9.49 -1.50
CA ARG A 34 -15.40 10.39 -0.66
C ARG A 34 -14.54 11.22 0.28
N TRP A 35 -13.56 10.59 0.90
CA TRP A 35 -12.64 11.26 1.82
C TRP A 35 -11.79 12.31 1.09
N VAL A 36 -11.22 11.99 -0.07
CA VAL A 36 -10.43 12.92 -0.87
C VAL A 36 -11.30 14.07 -1.40
N GLU A 37 -12.52 13.78 -1.87
CA GLU A 37 -13.48 14.80 -2.31
C GLU A 37 -13.74 15.83 -1.21
N LEU A 38 -13.98 15.39 0.03
CA LEU A 38 -14.28 16.29 1.14
C LEU A 38 -13.03 16.97 1.73
N ARG A 39 -11.92 16.24 1.90
CA ARG A 39 -10.72 16.74 2.59
C ARG A 39 -9.78 17.53 1.69
N GLN A 40 -9.75 17.21 0.40
CA GLN A 40 -8.86 17.86 -0.57
C GLN A 40 -9.61 18.70 -1.61
N GLN A 41 -10.95 18.73 -1.56
CA GLN A 41 -11.80 19.50 -2.50
C GLN A 41 -11.54 19.13 -3.98
N ARG A 42 -11.17 17.87 -4.23
CA ARG A 42 -10.92 17.34 -5.58
C ARG A 42 -12.12 16.53 -6.05
N ARG A 43 -12.63 16.83 -7.24
CA ARG A 43 -13.66 16.00 -7.88
C ARG A 43 -12.98 14.82 -8.57
N ILE A 44 -12.99 13.67 -7.92
CA ILE A 44 -12.40 12.43 -8.42
C ILE A 44 -13.49 11.36 -8.44
N THR A 45 -13.68 10.74 -9.59
CA THR A 45 -14.60 9.63 -9.75
C THR A 45 -13.82 8.33 -9.68
N PRO A 46 -14.33 7.29 -8.98
CA PRO A 46 -13.74 5.97 -9.10
C PRO A 46 -13.69 5.51 -10.57
N PRO A 47 -12.65 4.80 -11.01
CA PRO A 47 -12.58 4.28 -12.38
C PRO A 47 -13.67 3.24 -12.64
N ASP A 48 -14.08 3.06 -13.90
CA ASP A 48 -15.15 2.11 -14.25
C ASP A 48 -14.66 0.66 -14.45
N GLY A 49 -13.34 0.44 -14.54
CA GLY A 49 -12.76 -0.83 -14.96
C GLY A 49 -11.60 -1.33 -14.11
N TYR A 50 -11.37 -2.64 -14.18
CA TYR A 50 -10.23 -3.31 -13.57
C TYR A 50 -9.04 -3.38 -14.52
N VAL A 51 -7.84 -3.26 -13.94
CA VAL A 51 -6.59 -3.57 -14.62
C VAL A 51 -6.36 -5.09 -14.55
N ILE A 52 -6.54 -5.76 -15.67
CA ILE A 52 -6.48 -7.22 -15.76
C ILE A 52 -5.04 -7.73 -15.58
N GLY A 53 -4.87 -8.80 -14.81
CA GLY A 53 -3.59 -9.47 -14.59
C GLY A 53 -2.66 -8.74 -13.61
N GLN A 54 -3.11 -7.64 -13.00
CA GLN A 54 -2.37 -6.92 -11.97
C GLN A 54 -2.91 -7.24 -10.59
N GLN A 55 -1.99 -7.49 -9.65
CA GLN A 55 -2.27 -7.72 -8.24
C GLN A 55 -1.29 -6.90 -7.42
N ILE A 56 -1.75 -6.39 -6.28
CA ILE A 56 -0.92 -5.61 -5.36
C ILE A 56 -1.03 -6.23 -3.97
N TYR A 57 0.11 -6.50 -3.35
CA TYR A 57 0.16 -7.01 -1.99
C TYR A 57 -0.14 -5.89 -0.99
N ALA A 58 -1.08 -6.17 -0.09
CA ALA A 58 -1.36 -5.26 1.02
C ALA A 58 -0.30 -5.47 2.11
N ARG A 59 0.09 -4.38 2.77
CA ARG A 59 1.07 -4.37 3.86
C ARG A 59 0.55 -3.55 5.03
N ILE A 60 1.10 -3.76 6.22
CA ILE A 60 0.87 -2.85 7.35
C ILE A 60 1.99 -1.82 7.32
N ASN A 61 1.62 -0.54 7.36
CA ASN A 61 2.54 0.57 7.48
C ASN A 61 2.03 1.60 8.48
N HIS A 62 2.83 1.87 9.51
CA HIS A 62 2.50 2.82 10.58
C HIS A 62 1.08 2.59 11.14
N ASN A 63 0.78 1.33 11.48
CA ASN A 63 -0.49 0.88 12.03
C ASN A 63 -1.70 1.01 11.08
N ARG A 64 -1.50 1.00 9.76
CA ARG A 64 -2.57 0.97 8.75
C ARG A 64 -2.32 -0.13 7.74
N TRP A 65 -3.37 -0.82 7.32
CA TRP A 65 -3.33 -1.59 6.08
C TRP A 65 -3.24 -0.64 4.89
N VAL A 66 -2.20 -0.77 4.08
CA VAL A 66 -1.98 0.05 2.87
C VAL A 66 -1.64 -0.83 1.67
N ALA A 67 -1.87 -0.29 0.47
CA ALA A 67 -1.36 -0.84 -0.78
C ALA A 67 -0.79 0.29 -1.63
N ASP A 68 0.30 0.01 -2.33
CA ASP A 68 1.05 0.98 -3.13
C ASP A 68 0.66 0.88 -4.60
N CYS A 69 0.24 2.00 -5.19
CA CYS A 69 0.04 2.12 -6.63
C CYS A 69 1.41 2.22 -7.35
N PRO A 70 1.57 1.66 -8.57
CA PRO A 70 2.79 1.83 -9.37
C PRO A 70 3.24 3.27 -9.62
N CYS A 71 2.35 4.26 -9.46
CA CYS A 71 2.70 5.68 -9.54
C CYS A 71 3.40 6.24 -8.28
N GLY A 72 3.61 5.42 -7.25
CA GLY A 72 4.23 5.82 -5.98
C GLY A 72 3.27 6.41 -4.94
N SER A 73 1.96 6.43 -5.19
CA SER A 73 0.96 6.77 -4.15
C SER A 73 0.56 5.54 -3.36
N ALA A 74 0.03 5.72 -2.16
CA ALA A 74 -0.51 4.65 -1.34
C ALA A 74 -1.93 4.97 -0.87
N GLN A 75 -2.76 3.95 -0.74
CA GLN A 75 -4.12 4.06 -0.20
C GLN A 75 -4.26 3.15 1.03
N VAL A 76 -5.07 3.57 2.00
CA VAL A 76 -5.46 2.69 3.11
C VAL A 76 -6.49 1.69 2.57
N VAL A 77 -6.32 0.42 2.88
CA VAL A 77 -7.10 -0.68 2.29
C VAL A 77 -7.71 -1.56 3.38
N THR A 78 -8.53 -2.53 2.97
CA THR A 78 -9.17 -3.45 3.89
C THR A 78 -9.38 -4.82 3.26
N PRO A 79 -9.24 -5.92 4.03
CA PRO A 79 -9.56 -7.26 3.55
C PRO A 79 -11.06 -7.46 3.28
N ALA A 80 -11.93 -6.63 3.87
CA ALA A 80 -13.38 -6.71 3.66
C ALA A 80 -13.81 -6.31 2.23
N ASP A 81 -12.97 -5.54 1.54
CA ASP A 81 -13.14 -5.11 0.17
C ASP A 81 -11.75 -5.06 -0.48
N PRO A 82 -11.23 -6.20 -0.99
CA PRO A 82 -9.84 -6.34 -1.42
C PRO A 82 -9.60 -5.75 -2.82
N ARG A 83 -10.03 -4.51 -3.00
CA ARG A 83 -9.88 -3.72 -4.22
C ARG A 83 -9.20 -2.40 -3.87
N MET A 84 -8.42 -1.87 -4.80
CA MET A 84 -7.86 -0.52 -4.69
C MET A 84 -8.01 0.19 -6.02
N ALA A 85 -8.29 1.49 -5.97
CA ALA A 85 -8.09 2.38 -7.10
C ALA A 85 -7.36 3.64 -6.62
N CYS A 86 -6.40 4.08 -7.42
CA CYS A 86 -5.55 5.21 -7.08
C CYS A 86 -6.27 6.55 -7.29
N THR A 87 -6.36 7.35 -6.23
CA THR A 87 -6.93 8.71 -6.29
C THR A 87 -5.98 9.74 -6.91
N GLU A 88 -4.72 9.39 -7.15
CA GLU A 88 -3.73 10.32 -7.71
C GLU A 88 -3.61 10.24 -9.22
N CYS A 89 -3.41 9.04 -9.78
CA CYS A 89 -3.16 8.85 -11.21
C CYS A 89 -4.30 8.18 -11.97
N GLY A 90 -5.33 7.66 -11.27
CA GLY A 90 -6.47 7.01 -11.92
C GLY A 90 -6.15 5.70 -12.63
N TYR A 91 -5.16 4.92 -12.14
CA TYR A 91 -4.65 3.69 -12.77
C TYR A 91 -5.73 2.66 -13.15
N GLY A 92 -6.86 2.65 -12.44
CA GLY A 92 -7.91 1.64 -12.54
C GLY A 92 -8.09 0.87 -11.24
N TRP A 93 -9.09 0.00 -11.19
CA TRP A 93 -9.26 -0.93 -10.07
C TRP A 93 -8.25 -2.08 -10.17
N VAL A 94 -7.61 -2.41 -9.06
CA VAL A 94 -6.71 -3.57 -8.94
C VAL A 94 -7.17 -4.48 -7.82
N GLN A 95 -6.93 -5.77 -7.99
CA GLN A 95 -7.16 -6.77 -6.96
C GLN A 95 -6.02 -6.70 -5.94
N LEU A 96 -6.38 -6.69 -4.66
CA LEU A 96 -5.41 -6.75 -3.56
C LEU A 96 -5.22 -8.19 -3.09
N VAL A 97 -3.99 -8.48 -2.66
CA VAL A 97 -3.63 -9.73 -2.01
C VAL A 97 -3.36 -9.44 -0.53
N PHE A 98 -4.24 -9.98 0.31
CA PHE A 98 -4.07 -9.99 1.77
C PHE A 98 -3.54 -11.37 2.20
N PRO A 99 -2.86 -11.48 3.35
CA PRO A 99 -2.53 -12.78 3.90
C PRO A 99 -3.81 -13.56 4.20
N GLU A 100 -3.75 -14.88 4.08
CA GLU A 100 -4.85 -15.78 4.44
C GLU A 100 -5.33 -15.55 5.88
N ASN A 101 -4.39 -15.27 6.80
CA ASN A 101 -4.69 -14.94 8.19
C ASN A 101 -4.31 -13.48 8.51
N VAL A 102 -5.23 -12.57 8.20
CA VAL A 102 -5.11 -11.12 8.53
C VAL A 102 -4.89 -10.89 10.02
N ALA A 103 -5.59 -11.64 10.89
CA ALA A 103 -5.47 -11.47 12.33
C ALA A 103 -4.07 -11.83 12.85
N ALA A 104 -3.41 -12.82 12.24
CA ALA A 104 -2.02 -13.16 12.57
C ALA A 104 -1.05 -12.04 12.16
N ALA A 105 -1.24 -11.43 10.99
CA ALA A 105 -0.43 -10.28 10.56
C ALA A 105 -0.61 -9.06 11.49
N GLU A 106 -1.84 -8.76 11.89
CA GLU A 106 -2.12 -7.68 12.85
C GLU A 106 -1.55 -7.97 14.25
N ALA A 107 -1.63 -9.23 14.71
CA ALA A 107 -1.05 -9.66 15.98
C ALA A 107 0.49 -9.59 15.97
N ALA A 108 1.13 -9.89 14.83
CA ALA A 108 2.59 -9.89 14.70
C ALA A 108 3.22 -8.51 14.96
N VAL A 109 2.46 -7.42 14.79
CA VAL A 109 2.92 -6.05 15.02
C VAL A 109 2.33 -5.42 16.28
N ALA A 110 1.54 -6.16 17.07
CA ALA A 110 0.76 -5.58 18.16
C ALA A 110 1.62 -5.01 19.31
N ASP A 111 2.80 -5.57 19.55
CA ASP A 111 3.69 -5.17 20.65
C ASP A 111 4.51 -3.90 20.32
N GLU A 112 4.56 -3.50 19.05
CA GLU A 112 5.25 -2.29 18.61
C GLU A 112 4.41 -1.02 18.83
N LEU A 113 5.08 0.13 18.96
CA LEU A 113 4.40 1.43 18.96
C LEU A 113 3.73 1.65 17.59
N PRO A 114 2.53 2.27 17.52
CA PRO A 114 1.79 2.37 16.26
C PRO A 114 2.58 2.91 15.05
N HIS A 115 3.45 3.90 15.26
CA HIS A 115 4.27 4.47 14.19
C HIS A 115 5.44 3.58 13.77
N LEU A 116 5.75 2.52 14.52
CA LEU A 116 6.78 1.51 14.20
C LEU A 116 6.17 0.21 13.65
N ARG A 117 4.84 0.06 13.69
CA ARG A 117 4.15 -1.14 13.20
C ARG A 117 4.24 -1.24 11.70
N ASN A 118 5.04 -2.19 11.24
CA ASN A 118 5.17 -2.52 9.83
C ASN A 118 5.14 -4.04 9.63
N TRP A 119 4.44 -4.49 8.60
CA TRP A 119 4.35 -5.90 8.22
C TRP A 119 4.28 -5.97 6.69
N TRP A 120 4.99 -6.93 6.10
CA TRP A 120 5.01 -7.16 4.66
C TRP A 120 4.49 -8.55 4.33
N HIS A 121 3.82 -8.67 3.19
CA HIS A 121 3.36 -9.97 2.72
C HIS A 121 4.56 -10.83 2.32
N PRO A 122 4.65 -12.10 2.77
CA PRO A 122 5.80 -12.96 2.49
C PRO A 122 6.03 -13.20 0.99
N ASP A 123 4.95 -13.21 0.21
CA ASP A 123 5.00 -13.39 -1.25
C ASP A 123 5.14 -12.07 -2.02
N ASP A 124 5.29 -10.92 -1.35
CA ASP A 124 5.49 -9.64 -2.02
C ASP A 124 6.90 -9.58 -2.64
N PRO A 125 7.01 -9.53 -3.99
CA PRO A 125 8.30 -9.46 -4.66
C PRO A 125 8.94 -8.06 -4.61
N ALA A 126 8.24 -7.04 -4.11
CA ALA A 126 8.71 -5.66 -4.15
C ALA A 126 9.84 -5.42 -3.13
N PRO A 127 11.02 -4.90 -3.54
CA PRO A 127 12.11 -4.62 -2.61
C PRO A 127 11.91 -3.30 -1.84
N TRP A 128 10.96 -2.46 -2.23
CA TRP A 128 10.80 -1.11 -1.67
C TRP A 128 10.23 -1.14 -0.25
N GLY A 129 11.06 -0.70 0.70
CA GLY A 129 10.68 -0.59 2.11
C GLY A 129 10.74 -1.88 2.91
N HIS A 130 11.06 -3.02 2.30
CA HIS A 130 11.36 -4.24 3.05
C HIS A 130 12.63 -3.99 3.90
N PRO A 131 12.66 -4.43 5.17
CA PRO A 131 13.94 -4.52 5.86
C PRO A 131 14.87 -5.44 5.05
N PRO A 132 16.18 -5.16 5.01
CA PRO A 132 17.14 -6.07 4.38
C PRO A 132 16.89 -7.49 4.90
N SER A 133 16.74 -8.45 3.99
CA SER A 133 16.64 -9.85 4.41
C SER A 133 17.95 -10.26 5.06
N ASP A 134 17.91 -10.80 6.27
CA ASP A 134 19.07 -11.44 6.92
C ASP A 134 19.45 -12.77 6.24
N ALA A 135 18.74 -13.18 5.17
CA ALA A 135 19.13 -14.31 4.36
C ALA A 135 20.50 -14.02 3.74
N PRO A 136 21.50 -14.93 3.89
CA PRO A 136 22.79 -14.74 3.24
C PRO A 136 22.56 -14.58 1.74
N ALA A 137 23.06 -13.46 1.20
CA ALA A 137 23.03 -13.21 -0.24
C ALA A 137 23.61 -14.44 -0.95
N ASP A 138 22.85 -15.00 -1.89
CA ASP A 138 23.37 -16.07 -2.74
C ASP A 138 24.55 -15.50 -3.55
N PRO A 139 25.78 -16.00 -3.37
CA PRO A 139 26.96 -15.47 -4.05
C PRO A 139 26.89 -15.62 -5.59
N ALA A 140 25.85 -16.28 -6.12
CA ALA A 140 25.65 -16.45 -7.56
C ALA A 140 25.09 -15.21 -8.29
N THR A 141 24.67 -14.14 -7.59
CA THR A 141 24.16 -12.90 -8.23
C THR A 141 25.16 -11.75 -8.06
N GLU A 142 26.41 -11.94 -8.48
CA GLU A 142 27.29 -10.82 -8.76
C GLU A 142 27.01 -10.36 -10.21
N PRO A 143 26.53 -9.13 -10.46
CA PRO A 143 26.44 -8.62 -11.82
C PRO A 143 27.86 -8.60 -12.41
N PRO A 144 28.05 -9.02 -13.67
CA PRO A 144 29.38 -9.00 -14.28
C PRO A 144 29.94 -7.58 -14.20
N ALA A 145 31.15 -7.46 -13.64
CA ALA A 145 31.85 -6.20 -13.50
C ALA A 145 31.81 -5.44 -14.84
N GLU A 146 31.23 -4.23 -14.82
CA GLU A 146 31.30 -3.34 -15.97
C GLU A 146 32.78 -3.13 -16.34
N PRO A 147 33.19 -3.36 -17.59
CA PRO A 147 34.56 -3.08 -17.98
C PRO A 147 34.80 -1.57 -17.86
N ALA A 148 35.84 -1.21 -17.11
CA ALA A 148 36.24 0.18 -16.92
C ALA A 148 36.37 0.90 -18.27
N SER A 149 35.60 1.97 -18.45
CA SER A 149 35.73 2.85 -19.62
C SER A 149 37.16 3.44 -19.65
N PRO A 150 37.86 3.39 -20.79
CA PRO A 150 39.17 4.01 -20.90
C PRO A 150 39.04 5.53 -20.80
N ILE A 151 39.87 6.12 -19.93
CA ILE A 151 40.03 7.56 -19.79
C ILE A 151 40.48 8.11 -21.15
N GLN A 152 39.67 8.96 -21.78
CA GLN A 152 40.10 9.70 -22.97
C GLN A 152 41.09 10.78 -22.54
N GLU A 153 42.36 10.64 -22.92
CA GLU A 153 43.35 11.71 -22.82
C GLU A 153 42.97 12.86 -23.75
N VAL A 154 42.62 14.01 -23.16
CA VAL A 154 42.45 15.27 -23.88
C VAL A 154 43.82 15.96 -23.94
N THR A 155 44.46 15.88 -25.09
CA THR A 155 45.52 16.79 -25.56
C THR A 155 45.28 16.94 -27.07
N GLY A 156 45.31 18.10 -27.71
CA GLY A 156 45.65 19.49 -27.41
C GLY A 156 45.81 20.15 -28.78
#